data_AF-A0A7Y4VE87-F1
#
_entry.id   AF-A0A7Y4VE87-F1
#
_cell.length_a   1.000
_cell.length_b   1.000
_cell.length_c   1.000
_cell.angle_alpha   90.00
_cell.angle_beta   90.00
_cell.angle_gamma   90.00
#
_symmetry.space_group_name_H-M   'P 1'
#
loop_
_entity.id
_entity.type
_entity.pdbx_description
1 polymer ?
#
loop_
_entity_poly.entity_id
_entity_poly.type
_entity_poly.pdbx_seq_one_letter_code
_entity_poly.pdbx_strand_id
1 'polypeptide(L)'
;MNATKITKYSKSVWCISALLFAASSAFATGFTLPATTTGPGKIDLGFFSGGTVLSVTASGQISLLDGSGFNTFADGSLVNPINPVGDLANYGYVNAGASGYPTTFGGDGINHYTGGGLNYDVNLGAFGLAGAQSTDTTNPNTIRLGAVVGTFSASPLFTDWFYIGTGATIVVPGGGANLYVAVNDTTYPNNSGSYDCNINIVPEPTTASFLLIAAGGMLFRRALKASK
;
A
#
# COMPACT_ATOMS: atom_id res chain seq x y z
N MET A 1 -61.91 -39.99 -44.64
CA MET A 1 -61.04 -39.85 -43.45
C MET A 1 -59.82 -39.06 -43.87
N ASN A 2 -59.83 -37.74 -43.66
CA ASN A 2 -58.72 -36.84 -43.99
C ASN A 2 -57.96 -36.50 -42.71
N ALA A 3 -56.68 -36.89 -42.64
CA ALA A 3 -55.82 -36.66 -41.49
C ALA A 3 -55.20 -35.26 -41.56
N THR A 4 -55.60 -34.40 -40.62
CA THR A 4 -55.05 -33.05 -40.40
C THR A 4 -53.65 -33.15 -39.79
N LYS A 5 -52.62 -32.70 -40.51
CA LYS A 5 -51.26 -32.51 -39.96
C LYS A 5 -51.21 -31.19 -39.18
N ILE A 6 -51.10 -31.29 -37.86
CA ILE A 6 -50.80 -30.16 -36.97
C ILE A 6 -49.28 -30.08 -36.83
N THR A 7 -48.65 -29.08 -37.46
CA THR A 7 -47.23 -28.79 -37.29
C THR A 7 -47.04 -27.95 -36.02
N LYS A 8 -46.45 -28.55 -34.98
CA LYS A 8 -46.09 -27.87 -33.72
C LYS A 8 -44.96 -26.86 -33.98
N TYR A 9 -45.22 -25.58 -33.75
CA TYR A 9 -44.16 -24.57 -33.60
C TYR A 9 -43.46 -24.76 -32.25
N SER A 10 -42.22 -25.22 -32.30
CA SER A 10 -41.29 -25.29 -31.17
C SER A 10 -40.87 -23.88 -30.77
N LYS A 11 -41.39 -23.38 -29.64
CA LYS A 11 -40.93 -22.14 -29.02
C LYS A 11 -39.60 -22.41 -28.31
N SER A 12 -38.49 -22.21 -29.02
CA SER A 12 -37.17 -22.11 -28.41
C SER A 12 -37.07 -20.77 -27.68
N VAL A 13 -37.50 -20.76 -26.42
CA VAL A 13 -37.27 -19.65 -25.49
C VAL A 13 -35.76 -19.62 -25.20
N TRP A 14 -35.07 -18.69 -25.84
CA TRP A 14 -33.70 -18.34 -25.50
C TRP A 14 -33.74 -17.57 -24.17
N CYS A 15 -33.48 -18.25 -23.06
CA CYS A 15 -33.11 -17.60 -21.82
C CYS A 15 -31.75 -16.91 -22.04
N ILE A 16 -31.78 -15.64 -22.41
CA ILE A 16 -30.63 -14.75 -22.29
C ILE A 16 -30.50 -14.46 -20.80
N SER A 17 -29.67 -15.25 -20.11
CA SER A 17 -29.21 -14.91 -18.77
C SER A 17 -28.37 -13.63 -18.88
N ALA A 18 -29.01 -12.49 -18.63
CA ALA A 18 -28.32 -11.22 -18.46
C ALA A 18 -27.49 -11.32 -17.17
N LEU A 19 -26.21 -11.65 -17.33
CA LEU A 19 -25.24 -11.65 -16.26
C LEU A 19 -24.90 -10.18 -15.94
N LEU A 20 -25.70 -9.60 -15.05
CA LEU A 20 -25.53 -8.22 -14.56
C LEU A 20 -24.32 -8.21 -13.62
N PHE A 21 -23.12 -8.01 -14.15
CA PHE A 21 -21.93 -7.77 -13.33
C PHE A 21 -21.97 -6.32 -12.86
N ALA A 22 -22.37 -6.14 -11.59
CA ALA A 22 -22.17 -4.87 -10.90
C ALA A 22 -20.67 -4.61 -10.83
N ALA A 23 -20.19 -3.61 -11.59
CA ALA A 23 -18.91 -3.00 -11.29
C ALA A 23 -19.03 -2.42 -9.88
N SER A 24 -18.42 -3.08 -8.90
CA SER A 24 -18.28 -2.52 -7.55
C SER A 24 -17.53 -1.21 -7.69
N SER A 25 -18.21 -0.09 -7.48
CA SER A 25 -17.57 1.21 -7.37
C SER A 25 -16.48 1.10 -6.31
N ALA A 26 -15.24 1.43 -6.67
CA ALA A 26 -14.15 1.54 -5.71
C ALA A 26 -14.61 2.47 -4.57
N PHE A 27 -14.73 1.93 -3.36
CA PHE A 27 -14.96 2.75 -2.18
C PHE A 27 -13.62 3.38 -1.81
N ALA A 28 -13.53 4.71 -1.97
CA ALA A 28 -12.46 5.52 -1.44
C ALA A 28 -12.79 5.83 0.03
N THR A 29 -11.95 5.37 0.96
CA THR A 29 -12.08 5.70 2.37
C THR A 29 -10.87 6.52 2.80
N GLY A 30 -11.11 7.80 3.10
CA GLY A 30 -10.12 8.67 3.72
C GLY A 30 -9.97 8.35 5.21
N PHE A 31 -8.74 8.38 5.72
CA PHE A 31 -8.47 8.28 7.15
C PHE A 31 -7.24 9.11 7.51
N THR A 32 -7.16 9.51 8.78
CA THR A 32 -6.00 10.20 9.34
C THR A 32 -5.14 9.19 10.08
N LEU A 33 -3.83 9.24 9.87
CA LEU A 33 -2.84 8.43 10.58
C LEU A 33 -2.00 9.33 11.50
N PRO A 34 -2.34 9.44 12.80
CA PRO A 34 -1.55 10.21 13.75
C PRO A 34 -0.11 9.69 13.86
N ALA A 35 0.85 10.58 14.05
CA ALA A 35 2.26 10.22 14.19
C ALA A 35 2.55 9.30 15.40
N THR A 36 1.61 9.22 16.34
CA THR A 36 1.68 8.39 17.55
C THR A 36 1.27 6.93 17.33
N THR A 37 0.76 6.56 16.14
CA THR A 37 0.35 5.19 15.85
C THR A 37 1.55 4.33 15.47
N THR A 38 2.22 3.74 16.44
CA THR A 38 3.30 2.74 16.24
C THR A 38 2.83 1.35 16.65
N GLY A 39 3.68 0.31 16.57
CA GLY A 39 3.30 -1.12 16.57
C GLY A 39 2.05 -1.51 17.39
N PRO A 40 2.02 -1.30 18.72
CA PRO A 40 0.84 -1.59 19.55
C PRO A 40 -0.36 -0.66 19.29
N GLY A 41 -0.11 0.60 18.92
CA GLY A 41 -1.10 1.63 18.61
C GLY A 41 -1.48 1.74 17.13
N LYS A 42 -1.22 0.70 16.32
CA LYS A 42 -1.62 0.63 14.90
C LYS A 42 -3.13 0.81 14.74
N ILE A 43 -3.54 1.43 13.63
CA ILE A 43 -4.95 1.59 13.28
C ILE A 43 -5.43 0.35 12.53
N ASP A 44 -6.58 -0.20 12.92
CA ASP A 44 -7.31 -1.22 12.14
C ASP A 44 -8.21 -0.53 11.11
N LEU A 45 -7.96 -0.74 9.83
CA LEU A 45 -8.77 -0.19 8.73
C LEU A 45 -9.93 -1.11 8.34
N GLY A 46 -10.09 -2.25 9.03
CA GLY A 46 -11.14 -3.22 8.82
C GLY A 46 -10.74 -4.38 7.90
N PHE A 47 -11.70 -5.31 7.75
CA PHE A 47 -11.54 -6.53 6.97
C PHE A 47 -11.68 -6.29 5.48
N PHE A 48 -10.79 -6.89 4.69
CA PHE A 48 -10.88 -6.95 3.24
C PHE A 48 -10.95 -8.41 2.76
N SER A 49 -11.74 -8.65 1.70
CA SER A 49 -11.84 -9.97 1.07
C SER A 49 -10.51 -10.41 0.47
N GLY A 50 -10.23 -11.71 0.49
CA GLY A 50 -9.00 -12.24 -0.07
C GLY A 50 -8.87 -12.03 -1.57
N GLY A 51 -7.64 -11.76 -2.04
CA GLY A 51 -7.35 -11.44 -3.44
C GLY A 51 -7.72 -10.02 -3.86
N THR A 52 -8.33 -9.21 -2.98
CA THR A 52 -8.60 -7.80 -3.26
C THR A 52 -7.28 -7.05 -3.46
N VAL A 53 -7.22 -6.20 -4.49
CA VAL A 53 -6.11 -5.28 -4.70
C VAL A 53 -6.48 -3.91 -4.13
N LEU A 54 -5.64 -3.39 -3.25
CA LEU A 54 -5.83 -2.12 -2.57
C LEU A 54 -4.78 -1.12 -3.07
N SER A 55 -5.21 0.09 -3.40
CA SER A 55 -4.33 1.23 -3.60
C SER A 55 -4.41 2.10 -2.36
N VAL A 56 -3.29 2.23 -1.65
CA VAL A 56 -3.15 3.09 -0.49
C VAL A 56 -2.27 4.26 -0.87
N THR A 57 -2.64 5.46 -0.46
CA THR A 57 -1.86 6.68 -0.62
C THR A 57 -1.79 7.42 0.70
N ALA A 58 -0.68 8.10 0.95
CA ALA A 58 -0.47 8.91 2.15
C ALA A 58 0.23 10.21 1.77
N SER A 59 -0.20 11.30 2.41
CA SER A 59 0.31 12.65 2.17
C SER A 59 0.38 13.44 3.48
N GLY A 60 1.04 14.59 3.44
CA GLY A 60 1.32 15.39 4.62
C GLY A 60 2.70 15.09 5.22
N GLN A 61 2.91 15.56 6.43
CA GLN A 61 4.17 15.44 7.16
C GLN A 61 3.90 15.24 8.64
N ILE A 62 4.83 14.56 9.31
CA ILE A 62 4.84 14.42 10.77
C ILE A 62 6.18 14.90 11.34
N SER A 63 6.21 15.20 12.62
CA SER A 63 7.45 15.37 13.38
C SER A 63 7.74 14.09 14.18
N LEU A 64 8.95 13.56 14.05
CA LEU A 64 9.45 12.42 14.85
C LEU A 64 10.06 12.87 16.19
N LEU A 65 10.23 14.19 16.35
CA LEU A 65 10.69 14.78 17.60
C LEU A 65 10.07 16.18 17.69
N ASP A 66 8.98 16.29 18.42
CA ASP A 66 8.15 17.50 18.49
C ASP A 66 8.99 18.77 18.77
N GLY A 67 8.71 19.84 18.03
CA GLY A 67 9.41 21.12 18.16
C GLY A 67 10.87 21.14 17.67
N SER A 68 11.49 20.00 17.31
CA SER A 68 12.90 19.97 16.89
C SER A 68 13.13 20.37 15.42
N GLY A 69 12.11 20.24 14.58
CA GLY A 69 12.25 20.38 13.13
C GLY A 69 12.57 19.07 12.39
N PHE A 70 12.63 17.94 13.09
CA PHE A 70 12.78 16.62 12.48
C PHE A 70 11.45 16.12 11.89
N ASN A 71 11.12 16.71 10.74
CA ASN A 71 9.91 16.41 10.00
C ASN A 71 10.17 15.44 8.84
N THR A 72 9.25 14.49 8.65
CA THR A 72 9.32 13.49 7.58
C THR A 72 8.03 13.46 6.75
N PHE A 73 8.18 13.08 5.48
CA PHE A 73 7.06 12.68 4.62
C PHE A 73 6.69 11.22 4.87
N ALA A 74 5.56 10.79 4.30
CA ALA A 74 5.04 9.42 4.45
C ALA A 74 5.98 8.30 3.96
N ASP A 75 7.02 8.61 3.17
CA ASP A 75 8.09 7.68 2.79
C ASP A 75 9.29 7.64 3.76
N GLY A 76 9.23 8.45 4.83
CA GLY A 76 10.30 8.64 5.80
C GLY A 76 11.46 9.51 5.30
N SER A 77 11.35 10.13 4.12
CA SER A 77 12.31 11.15 3.68
C SER A 77 12.12 12.44 4.48
N LEU A 78 13.18 13.24 4.59
CA LEU A 78 13.11 14.49 5.33
C LEU A 78 12.32 15.54 4.55
N VAL A 79 11.50 16.32 5.25
CA VAL A 79 10.86 17.51 4.67
C VAL A 79 11.91 18.58 4.37
N ASN A 80 12.86 18.77 5.29
CA ASN A 80 13.99 19.68 5.16
C ASN A 80 15.24 19.01 5.74
N PRO A 81 16.45 19.33 5.23
CA PRO A 81 17.68 18.91 5.88
C PRO A 81 17.72 19.29 7.36
N ILE A 82 18.19 18.37 8.19
CA ILE A 82 18.39 18.57 9.62
C ILE A 82 19.59 19.48 9.85
N ASN A 83 19.36 20.54 10.64
CA ASN A 83 20.42 21.34 11.24
C ASN A 83 20.80 20.73 12.60
N PRO A 84 22.01 20.16 12.77
CA PRO A 84 22.36 19.39 13.96
C PRO A 84 22.71 20.30 15.16
N VAL A 85 21.68 20.91 15.76
CA VAL A 85 21.79 21.77 16.94
C VAL A 85 20.73 21.38 17.98
N GLY A 86 20.99 21.68 19.26
CA GLY A 86 20.07 21.34 20.35
C GLY A 86 19.76 19.84 20.39
N ASP A 87 18.48 19.49 20.44
CA ASP A 87 18.01 18.10 20.47
C ASP A 87 18.33 17.32 19.18
N LEU A 88 18.76 18.02 18.11
CA LEU A 88 19.17 17.43 16.84
C LEU A 88 20.68 17.25 16.67
N ALA A 89 21.49 17.58 17.68
CA ALA A 89 22.96 17.57 17.59
C ALA A 89 23.54 16.24 17.04
N ASN A 90 22.90 15.10 17.36
CA ASN A 90 23.36 13.78 16.93
C ASN A 90 22.74 13.30 15.61
N TYR A 91 21.83 14.05 14.99
CA TYR A 91 21.11 13.64 13.78
C TYR A 91 21.67 14.23 12.48
N GLY A 92 22.88 14.79 12.48
CA GLY A 92 23.51 15.31 11.25
C GLY A 92 23.66 14.26 10.14
N TYR A 93 23.80 12.98 10.51
CA TYR A 93 23.97 11.84 9.60
C TYR A 93 22.72 11.51 8.77
N VAL A 94 21.55 12.03 9.15
CA VAL A 94 20.26 11.71 8.52
C VAL A 94 20.06 12.48 7.22
N ASN A 95 20.88 13.50 6.97
CA ASN A 95 20.84 14.27 5.73
C ASN A 95 21.27 13.42 4.54
N ALA A 96 20.65 13.65 3.38
CA ALA A 96 20.98 12.94 2.15
C ALA A 96 22.48 13.08 1.82
N GLY A 97 23.16 11.97 1.57
CA GLY A 97 24.59 11.93 1.23
C GLY A 97 25.53 12.30 2.38
N ALA A 98 25.03 12.43 3.62
CA ALA A 98 25.89 12.70 4.76
C ALA A 98 26.83 11.52 5.04
N SER A 99 28.09 11.85 5.32
CA SER A 99 29.05 10.92 5.93
C SER A 99 28.78 10.80 7.43
N GLY A 100 29.11 9.65 8.01
CA GLY A 100 28.91 9.39 9.44
C GLY A 100 27.56 8.74 9.75
N TYR A 101 26.90 8.16 8.75
CA TYR A 101 25.80 7.23 8.99
C TYR A 101 26.31 6.04 9.83
N PRO A 102 25.49 5.43 10.69
CA PRO A 102 25.92 4.31 11.52
C PRO A 102 26.43 3.10 10.70
N THR A 103 27.49 2.46 11.18
CA THR A 103 28.08 1.26 10.55
C THR A 103 27.86 -0.02 11.36
N THR A 104 27.18 0.07 12.50
CA THR A 104 27.01 -0.99 13.50
C THR A 104 26.22 -2.21 12.99
N PHE A 105 25.52 -2.11 11.85
CA PHE A 105 24.74 -3.20 11.27
C PHE A 105 25.00 -3.36 9.77
N GLY A 106 26.28 -3.30 9.38
CA GLY A 106 26.75 -3.62 8.03
C GLY A 106 26.74 -2.46 7.04
N GLY A 107 26.38 -1.24 7.47
CA GLY A 107 26.44 -0.04 6.64
C GLY A 107 27.86 0.45 6.35
N ASP A 108 28.00 1.23 5.28
CA ASP A 108 29.27 1.82 4.80
C ASP A 108 29.56 3.21 5.38
N GLY A 109 28.64 3.75 6.19
CA GLY A 109 28.78 5.04 6.84
C GLY A 109 28.26 6.22 6.02
N ILE A 110 27.59 5.95 4.89
CA ILE A 110 26.99 6.97 4.03
C ILE A 110 25.47 6.81 4.05
N ASN A 111 24.76 7.94 4.09
CA ASN A 111 23.32 7.95 3.92
C ASN A 111 22.94 7.98 2.43
N HIS A 112 22.59 6.83 1.87
CA HIS A 112 22.17 6.68 0.48
C HIS A 112 20.67 6.93 0.26
N TYR A 113 19.90 7.22 1.30
CA TYR A 113 18.49 7.54 1.12
C TYR A 113 18.32 8.84 0.34
N THR A 114 17.64 8.75 -0.81
CA THR A 114 17.23 9.95 -1.56
C THR A 114 16.27 10.78 -0.71
N GLY A 115 16.56 12.07 -0.55
CA GLY A 115 15.83 12.96 0.37
C GLY A 115 16.19 12.78 1.85
N GLY A 116 17.19 11.96 2.17
CA GLY A 116 17.63 11.69 3.54
C GLY A 116 16.64 10.84 4.33
N GLY A 117 16.78 10.91 5.65
CA GLY A 117 16.06 10.12 6.64
C GLY A 117 17.00 9.15 7.35
N LEU A 118 16.43 8.31 8.20
CA LEU A 118 17.17 7.25 8.88
C LEU A 118 16.29 6.03 9.07
N ASN A 119 16.88 4.86 9.23
CA ASN A 119 16.20 3.64 9.65
C ASN A 119 16.71 3.10 10.99
N TYR A 120 17.74 3.72 11.56
CA TYR A 120 18.34 3.38 12.84
C TYR A 120 18.61 4.65 13.66
N ASP A 121 17.96 4.77 14.81
CA ASP A 121 18.16 5.88 15.74
C ASP A 121 19.39 5.60 16.62
N VAL A 122 20.46 6.38 16.41
CA VAL A 122 21.72 6.28 17.16
C VAL A 122 21.59 6.63 18.64
N ASN A 123 20.64 7.49 19.01
CA ASN A 123 20.50 7.93 20.40
C ASN A 123 19.80 6.86 21.23
N LEU A 124 18.86 6.15 20.63
CA LEU A 124 18.14 5.03 21.25
C LEU A 124 18.83 3.69 21.01
N GLY A 125 19.71 3.62 20.01
CA GLY A 125 20.36 2.39 19.58
C GLY A 125 19.38 1.39 18.95
N ALA A 126 18.32 1.86 18.29
CA ALA A 126 17.19 1.03 17.88
C ALA A 126 16.75 1.25 16.42
N PHE A 127 16.18 0.20 15.82
CA PHE A 127 15.45 0.28 14.56
C PHE A 127 13.96 0.53 14.84
N GLY A 128 13.23 1.03 13.83
CA GLY A 128 11.78 1.15 13.88
C GLY A 128 11.08 -0.20 14.06
N LEU A 129 9.80 -0.29 13.73
CA LEU A 129 9.04 -1.54 13.86
C LEU A 129 9.06 -2.41 12.60
N ALA A 130 9.56 -1.89 11.48
CA ALA A 130 9.53 -2.52 10.16
C ALA A 130 10.85 -2.39 9.39
N GLY A 131 11.03 -3.29 8.42
CA GLY A 131 12.13 -3.27 7.45
C GLY A 131 13.21 -4.31 7.73
N ALA A 132 14.44 -4.06 7.29
CA ALA A 132 15.62 -4.83 7.66
C ALA A 132 16.38 -4.12 8.79
N GLN A 133 16.86 -4.89 9.78
CA GLN A 133 17.74 -4.40 10.84
C GLN A 133 19.18 -4.27 10.34
N SER A 134 19.39 -3.35 9.40
CA SER A 134 20.69 -3.07 8.81
C SER A 134 20.88 -1.58 8.64
N THR A 135 22.08 -1.06 8.88
CA THR A 135 22.41 0.34 8.63
C THR A 135 22.97 0.56 7.22
N ASP A 136 23.01 -0.48 6.40
CA ASP A 136 23.25 -0.38 4.96
C ASP A 136 22.01 0.24 4.30
N THR A 137 22.07 1.54 4.04
CA THR A 137 20.97 2.30 3.42
C THR A 137 20.76 1.96 1.94
N THR A 138 21.61 1.13 1.34
CA THR A 138 21.40 0.59 -0.01
C THR A 138 20.56 -0.69 -0.02
N ASN A 139 20.38 -1.31 1.14
CA ASN A 139 19.57 -2.51 1.27
C ASN A 139 18.09 -2.16 1.00
N PRO A 140 17.46 -2.75 -0.04
CA PRO A 140 16.11 -2.38 -0.47
C PRO A 140 15.01 -2.74 0.55
N ASN A 141 15.33 -3.57 1.53
CA ASN A 141 14.40 -3.96 2.59
C ASN A 141 14.46 -3.02 3.79
N THR A 142 15.38 -2.06 3.84
CA THR A 142 15.41 -1.07 4.91
C THR A 142 14.26 -0.08 4.74
N ILE A 143 13.58 0.24 5.85
CA ILE A 143 12.46 1.19 5.86
C ILE A 143 12.83 2.32 6.81
N ARG A 144 12.71 3.56 6.31
CA ARG A 144 12.99 4.77 7.09
C ARG A 144 12.00 4.94 8.23
N LEU A 145 12.45 5.55 9.33
CA LEU A 145 11.57 6.04 10.38
C LEU A 145 10.70 7.17 9.80
N GLY A 146 9.49 7.30 10.35
CA GLY A 146 8.44 8.18 9.84
C GLY A 146 7.68 7.65 8.64
N ALA A 147 8.17 6.60 7.97
CA ALA A 147 7.46 6.00 6.86
C ALA A 147 6.15 5.34 7.28
N VAL A 148 5.13 5.41 6.43
CA VAL A 148 3.89 4.64 6.60
C VAL A 148 4.15 3.18 6.24
N VAL A 149 3.74 2.28 7.14
CA VAL A 149 3.85 0.84 6.99
C VAL A 149 2.53 0.16 7.27
N GLY A 150 2.34 -1.02 6.69
CA GLY A 150 1.14 -1.84 6.84
C GLY A 150 1.45 -3.26 7.26
N THR A 151 0.45 -3.93 7.81
CA THR A 151 0.50 -5.37 8.10
C THR A 151 -0.90 -5.98 8.05
N PHE A 152 -0.97 -7.28 7.79
CA PHE A 152 -2.21 -8.07 7.91
C PHE A 152 -2.28 -8.87 9.22
N SER A 153 -1.29 -8.72 10.09
CA SER A 153 -1.24 -9.41 11.40
C SER A 153 -1.70 -8.49 12.52
N ALA A 154 -2.63 -8.98 13.36
CA ALA A 154 -3.06 -8.27 14.57
C ALA A 154 -1.95 -8.21 15.63
N SER A 155 -0.99 -9.15 15.59
CA SER A 155 0.18 -9.23 16.47
C SER A 155 1.44 -9.41 15.61
N PRO A 156 1.85 -8.36 14.89
CA PRO A 156 2.89 -8.46 13.87
C PRO A 156 4.28 -8.62 14.50
N LEU A 157 5.07 -9.53 13.94
CA LEU A 157 6.52 -9.55 14.07
C LEU A 157 7.14 -8.51 13.14
N PHE A 158 8.44 -8.24 13.31
CA PHE A 158 9.19 -7.28 12.50
C PHE A 158 9.08 -7.54 10.98
N THR A 159 9.02 -8.82 10.60
CA THR A 159 8.92 -9.28 9.20
C THR A 159 7.51 -9.25 8.62
N ASP A 160 6.49 -9.03 9.45
CA ASP A 160 5.09 -9.00 9.00
C ASP A 160 4.67 -7.64 8.45
N TRP A 161 5.55 -6.64 8.58
CA TRP A 161 5.33 -5.29 8.10
C TRP A 161 5.83 -5.13 6.68
N PHE A 162 5.06 -4.41 5.87
CA PHE A 162 5.45 -3.99 4.53
C PHE A 162 5.39 -2.48 4.39
N TYR A 163 6.23 -1.95 3.50
CA TYR A 163 6.32 -0.54 3.21
C TYR A 163 5.10 -0.05 2.41
N ILE A 164 4.48 1.05 2.85
CA ILE A 164 3.43 1.76 2.10
C ILE A 164 3.96 3.06 1.53
N GLY A 165 4.69 3.84 2.34
CA GLY A 165 5.25 5.12 1.90
C GLY A 165 4.17 6.15 1.53
N THR A 166 4.46 6.96 0.52
CA THR A 166 3.48 7.87 -0.10
C THR A 166 2.40 7.15 -0.91
N GLY A 167 2.65 5.90 -1.32
CA GLY A 167 1.64 5.08 -1.96
C GLY A 167 2.11 3.68 -2.35
N ALA A 168 1.21 2.71 -2.21
CA ALA A 168 1.45 1.31 -2.50
C ALA A 168 0.22 0.61 -3.11
N THR A 169 0.48 -0.44 -3.88
CA THR A 169 -0.53 -1.40 -4.30
C THR A 169 -0.33 -2.69 -3.52
N ILE A 170 -1.34 -3.11 -2.76
CA ILE A 170 -1.27 -4.22 -1.82
C ILE A 170 -2.29 -5.28 -2.22
N VAL A 171 -1.88 -6.55 -2.23
CA VAL A 171 -2.80 -7.68 -2.46
C VAL A 171 -3.18 -8.28 -1.12
N VAL A 172 -4.47 -8.35 -0.84
CA VAL A 172 -5.00 -8.96 0.38
C VAL A 172 -4.79 -10.48 0.33
N PRO A 173 -4.26 -11.12 1.38
CA PRO A 173 -4.06 -12.57 1.44
C PRO A 173 -5.34 -13.34 1.09
N GLY A 174 -5.22 -14.51 0.44
CA GLY A 174 -6.36 -15.22 -0.14
C GLY A 174 -7.51 -15.60 0.81
N GLY A 175 -7.26 -15.66 2.13
CA GLY A 175 -8.30 -15.87 3.15
C GLY A 175 -9.08 -14.61 3.57
N GLY A 176 -8.68 -13.44 3.07
CA GLY A 176 -9.07 -12.14 3.63
C GLY A 176 -8.31 -11.84 4.91
N ALA A 177 -8.22 -10.56 5.26
CA ALA A 177 -7.54 -10.10 6.47
C ALA A 177 -7.96 -8.68 6.83
N ASN A 178 -7.76 -8.31 8.11
CA ASN A 178 -7.77 -6.91 8.50
C ASN A 178 -6.47 -6.24 8.07
N LEU A 179 -6.55 -5.05 7.50
CA LEU A 179 -5.38 -4.23 7.23
C LEU A 179 -5.10 -3.31 8.40
N TYR A 180 -3.91 -3.41 8.97
CA TYR A 180 -3.43 -2.48 9.99
C TYR A 180 -2.37 -1.55 9.41
N VAL A 181 -2.36 -0.30 9.87
CA VAL A 181 -1.39 0.71 9.44
C VAL A 181 -0.77 1.42 10.64
N ALA A 182 0.48 1.84 10.48
CA ALA A 182 1.26 2.53 11.50
C ALA A 182 2.30 3.44 10.85
N VAL A 183 2.87 4.33 11.66
CA VAL A 183 4.10 5.04 11.38
C VAL A 183 5.26 4.17 11.88
N ASN A 184 6.25 3.93 11.02
CA ASN A 184 7.46 3.20 11.38
C ASN A 184 8.32 4.08 12.29
N ASP A 185 8.42 3.74 13.56
CA ASP A 185 9.23 4.51 14.50
C ASP A 185 9.60 3.69 15.75
N THR A 186 10.66 4.12 16.43
CA THR A 186 11.21 3.55 17.67
C THR A 186 10.51 4.06 18.93
N THR A 187 10.06 5.31 18.96
CA THR A 187 9.53 5.95 20.17
C THR A 187 8.55 7.05 19.79
N TYR A 188 7.28 6.84 20.13
CA TYR A 188 6.18 7.68 19.66
C TYR A 188 5.62 8.75 20.62
N PRO A 189 5.91 8.78 21.94
CA PRO A 189 5.37 9.82 22.82
C PRO A 189 5.75 11.26 22.46
N ASN A 190 6.83 11.44 21.72
CA ASN A 190 7.36 12.73 21.25
C ASN A 190 7.04 13.01 19.77
N ASN A 191 6.25 12.16 19.12
CA ASN A 191 5.81 12.39 17.74
C ASN A 191 4.61 13.33 17.71
N SER A 192 4.53 14.18 16.68
CA SER A 192 3.41 15.09 16.48
C SER A 192 2.99 15.19 15.02
N GLY A 193 1.74 15.62 14.79
CA GLY A 193 1.12 15.68 13.47
C GLY A 193 0.47 14.37 13.04
N SER A 194 0.13 14.31 11.75
CA SER A 194 -0.57 13.18 11.14
C SER A 194 -0.40 13.17 9.62
N TYR A 195 -0.49 11.99 9.03
CA TYR A 195 -0.69 11.85 7.60
C TYR A 195 -2.17 11.81 7.23
N ASP A 196 -2.49 12.36 6.08
CA ASP A 196 -3.78 12.18 5.41
C ASP A 196 -3.67 11.05 4.41
N CYS A 197 -4.44 9.99 4.64
CA CYS A 197 -4.37 8.76 3.88
C CYS A 197 -5.68 8.46 3.16
N ASN A 198 -5.59 7.76 2.03
CA ASN A 198 -6.74 7.26 1.30
C ASN A 198 -6.49 5.82 0.87
N ILE A 199 -7.51 4.98 1.03
CA ILE A 199 -7.52 3.60 0.55
C ILE A 199 -8.63 3.40 -0.47
N ASN A 200 -8.28 2.77 -1.59
CA ASN A 200 -9.20 2.45 -2.68
C ASN A 200 -9.09 0.98 -3.04
N ILE A 201 -10.22 0.32 -3.32
CA ILE A 201 -10.20 -0.98 -4.00
C ILE A 201 -9.89 -0.73 -5.48
N VAL A 202 -8.82 -1.34 -5.98
CA VAL A 202 -8.48 -1.32 -7.40
C VAL A 202 -9.39 -2.31 -8.12
N PRO A 203 -10.25 -1.86 -9.06
CA PRO A 203 -11.09 -2.78 -9.81
C PRO A 203 -10.21 -3.73 -10.64
N GLU A 204 -10.45 -5.03 -10.53
CA GLU A 204 -9.85 -5.99 -11.45
C GLU A 204 -10.25 -5.62 -12.90
N PRO A 205 -9.33 -5.67 -13.88
CA PRO A 205 -9.71 -5.53 -15.27
C PRO A 205 -10.69 -6.65 -15.60
N THR A 206 -11.96 -6.29 -15.80
CA THR A 206 -13.02 -7.28 -16.02
C THR A 206 -12.64 -8.19 -17.20
N THR A 207 -12.50 -9.48 -16.93
CA THR A 207 -12.28 -10.54 -17.94
C THR A 207 -13.39 -10.54 -19.00
N ALA A 208 -14.55 -9.95 -18.68
CA ALA A 208 -15.66 -9.69 -19.60
C ALA A 208 -15.25 -8.84 -20.82
N SER A 209 -14.28 -7.93 -20.68
CA SER A 209 -13.76 -7.12 -21.79
C SER A 209 -13.09 -7.99 -22.87
N PHE A 210 -12.35 -9.03 -22.44
CA PHE A 210 -11.74 -10.00 -23.34
C PHE A 210 -12.79 -10.96 -23.94
N LEU A 211 -13.82 -11.34 -23.18
CA LEU A 211 -14.88 -12.23 -23.65
C LEU A 211 -15.81 -11.56 -24.67
N LEU A 212 -16.09 -10.25 -24.54
CA LEU A 212 -16.88 -9.48 -25.51
C LEU A 212 -16.15 -9.31 -26.86
N ILE A 213 -14.83 -9.12 -26.85
CA ILE A 213 -14.03 -9.10 -28.08
C ILE A 213 -14.02 -10.49 -28.74
N ALA A 214 -13.85 -11.55 -27.94
CA ALA A 214 -13.87 -12.92 -28.46
C ALA A 214 -15.25 -13.34 -29.01
N ALA A 215 -16.34 -12.97 -28.34
CA ALA A 215 -17.70 -13.23 -28.78
C ALA A 215 -18.09 -12.38 -30.00
N GLY A 216 -17.71 -11.10 -30.04
CA GLY A 216 -17.91 -10.22 -31.20
C GLY A 216 -17.15 -10.73 -32.45
N GLY A 217 -15.90 -11.18 -32.28
CA GLY A 217 -15.12 -11.77 -33.36
C GLY A 217 -15.70 -13.09 -33.90
N MET A 218 -16.31 -13.92 -33.04
CA MET A 218 -16.99 -15.14 -33.47
C MET A 218 -18.32 -14.88 -34.18
N LEU A 219 -19.07 -13.85 -33.78
CA LEU A 219 -20.32 -13.46 -34.44
C LEU A 219 -20.06 -12.88 -35.85
N PHE A 220 -19.02 -12.07 -36.02
CA PHE A 220 -18.61 -11.56 -37.36
C PHE A 220 -18.18 -12.68 -38.31
N ARG A 221 -17.44 -13.68 -37.83
CA ARG A 221 -17.01 -14.84 -38.65
C ARG A 221 -18.17 -15.73 -39.10
N ARG A 222 -19.24 -15.83 -38.30
CA ARG A 222 -20.46 -16.56 -38.71
C ARG A 222 -21.28 -15.80 -39.74
N ALA A 223 -21.40 -14.47 -39.61
CA ALA A 223 -22.11 -13.64 -40.59
C ALA A 223 -21.47 -13.69 -42.00
N LEU A 224 -20.12 -13.68 -42.07
CA LEU A 224 -19.38 -13.76 -43.35
C LEU A 224 -19.45 -15.13 -44.04
N LYS A 225 -19.74 -16.22 -43.31
CA LYS A 225 -19.91 -17.56 -43.89
C LYS A 225 -21.31 -17.83 -44.41
N ALA A 226 -22.31 -17.05 -43.97
CA ALA A 226 -23.71 -17.19 -44.39
C ALA A 226 -24.06 -16.30 -45.60
N SER A 227 -23.14 -15.48 -46.11
CA SER A 227 -23.34 -14.61 -47.29
C SER A 227 -22.65 -15.13 -48.57
N LYS A 228 -22.32 -16.42 -48.63
CA LYS A 228 -21.86 -17.13 -49.83
C LYS A 228 -22.84 -18.24 -50.14
#